data_AF-A0A350YGT7-F1
#
_entry.id   AF-A0A350YGT7-F1
#
_cell.length_a   1.000
_cell.length_b   1.000
_cell.length_c   1.000
_cell.angle_alpha   90.00
_cell.angle_beta   90.00
_cell.angle_gamma   90.00
#
_symmetry.space_group_name_H-M   'P 1'
#
loop_
_entity.id
_entity.type
_entity.pdbx_description
1 polymer ?
#
loop_
_entity_poly.entity_id
_entity_poly.type
_entity_poly.pdbx_seq_one_letter_code
_entity_poly.pdbx_strand_id
1 'polypeptide(L)'
;RHPSQLYEAGLEGLVLFAIMMAFAMVPKLRSRAGLLSGIFLTHYALFRFIVEFFREPDEQLGFLFAGATMGQLLCIPMFLFGEYLVLRALIKTKKRWGEK
;
A
#
# COMPACT_ATOMS: atom_id res chain seq x y z
N ARG A 1 -7.01 11.70 22.71
CA ARG A 1 -5.60 11.89 22.25
C ARG A 1 -4.86 10.56 22.19
N HIS A 2 -5.17 9.75 21.19
CA HIS A 2 -4.36 8.59 20.83
C HIS A 2 -3.07 9.05 20.12
N PRO A 3 -1.90 8.47 20.41
CA PRO A 3 -0.66 8.82 19.72
C PRO A 3 -0.64 8.20 18.32
N SER A 4 -1.47 8.72 17.41
CA SER A 4 -1.56 8.26 16.01
C SER A 4 -0.19 8.27 15.32
N GLN A 5 0.69 9.18 15.73
CA GLN A 5 2.07 9.28 15.25
C GLN A 5 2.91 8.03 15.51
N LEU A 6 2.69 7.31 16.61
CA LEU A 6 3.40 6.04 16.88
C LEU A 6 2.91 4.93 15.95
N TYR A 7 1.63 4.92 15.62
CA TYR A 7 1.05 3.97 14.66
C TYR A 7 1.51 4.28 13.23
N GLU A 8 1.53 5.57 12.85
CA GLU A 8 2.08 6.03 11.56
C GLU A 8 3.56 5.65 11.42
N ALA A 9 4.39 5.99 12.41
CA ALA A 9 5.82 5.67 12.39
C ALA A 9 6.09 4.14 12.41
N GLY A 10 5.28 3.38 13.15
CA GLY A 10 5.39 1.93 13.22
C GLY A 10 4.96 1.24 11.92
N LEU A 11 3.76 1.54 11.42
CA LEU A 11 3.19 0.87 10.24
C LEU A 11 3.74 1.43 8.92
N GLU A 12 3.66 2.73 8.70
CA GLU A 12 4.12 3.36 7.44
C GLU A 12 5.65 3.47 7.38
N GLY A 13 6.32 3.52 8.53
CA GLY A 13 7.78 3.51 8.62
C GLY A 13 8.34 2.10 8.74
N LEU A 14 8.32 1.56 9.95
CA LEU A 14 9.12 0.39 10.34
C LEU A 14 8.64 -0.90 9.66
N VAL A 15 7.34 -1.15 9.66
CA VAL A 15 6.74 -2.34 9.03
C VAL A 15 6.82 -2.25 7.51
N LEU A 16 6.44 -1.11 6.90
CA LEU A 16 6.54 -0.92 5.46
C LEU A 16 7.99 -1.05 4.97
N PHE A 17 8.94 -0.49 5.71
CA PHE A 17 10.37 -0.63 5.41
C PHE A 17 10.83 -2.09 5.50
N ALA A 18 10.46 -2.82 6.56
CA ALA A 18 10.82 -4.22 6.71
C ALA A 18 10.26 -5.10 5.57
N ILE A 19 8.99 -4.89 5.19
CA ILE A 19 8.35 -5.57 4.05
C ILE A 19 9.11 -5.26 2.77
N MET A 20 9.32 -3.99 2.46
CA MET A 20 10.00 -3.59 1.23
C MET A 20 11.44 -4.10 1.18
N MET A 21 12.16 -4.08 2.30
CA MET A 21 13.51 -4.61 2.41
C MET A 21 13.55 -6.12 2.16
N ALA A 22 12.62 -6.89 2.75
CA ALA A 22 12.53 -8.33 2.53
C ALA A 22 12.27 -8.67 1.04
N PHE A 23 11.34 -7.95 0.39
CA PHE A 23 11.06 -8.15 -1.04
C PHE A 23 12.20 -7.69 -1.95
N ALA A 24 12.91 -6.62 -1.59
CA ALA A 24 14.06 -6.10 -2.35
C ALA A 24 15.28 -7.05 -2.28
N MET A 25 15.45 -7.76 -1.16
CA MET A 25 16.50 -8.77 -0.98
C MET A 25 16.33 -9.98 -1.89
N VAL A 26 15.12 -10.22 -2.44
CA VAL A 26 14.88 -11.34 -3.37
C VAL A 26 15.14 -10.90 -4.82
N PRO A 27 16.23 -11.35 -5.48
CA PRO A 27 16.60 -10.86 -6.81
C PRO A 27 15.55 -11.16 -7.90
N LYS A 28 14.83 -12.28 -7.75
CA LYS A 28 13.74 -12.68 -8.65
C LYS A 28 12.51 -11.78 -8.59
N LEU A 29 12.27 -11.12 -7.45
CA LEU A 29 11.16 -10.19 -7.25
C LEU A 29 11.59 -8.79 -7.70
N ARG A 30 12.80 -8.38 -7.33
CA ARG A 30 13.41 -7.11 -7.75
C ARG A 30 13.56 -6.95 -9.26
N SER A 31 13.82 -8.04 -9.99
CA SER A 31 13.95 -8.00 -11.45
C SER A 31 12.63 -7.80 -12.20
N ARG A 32 11.49 -7.87 -11.50
CA ARG A 32 10.15 -7.68 -12.08
C ARG A 32 9.76 -6.21 -12.02
N ALA A 33 9.87 -5.51 -13.15
CA ALA A 33 9.47 -4.12 -13.27
C ALA A 33 8.00 -3.92 -12.86
N GLY A 34 7.76 -3.02 -11.90
CA GLY A 34 6.43 -2.70 -11.35
C GLY A 34 6.03 -3.51 -10.12
N LEU A 35 6.71 -4.61 -9.79
CA LEU A 35 6.31 -5.45 -8.65
C LEU A 35 6.56 -4.75 -7.30
N LEU A 36 7.76 -4.20 -7.09
CA LEU A 36 8.10 -3.52 -5.83
C LEU A 36 7.24 -2.26 -5.63
N SER A 37 7.00 -1.50 -6.70
CA SER A 37 6.12 -0.32 -6.65
C SER A 37 4.67 -0.69 -6.34
N GLY A 38 4.17 -1.79 -6.92
CA GLY A 38 2.85 -2.32 -6.63
C GLY A 38 2.71 -2.77 -5.17
N ILE A 39 3.66 -3.56 -4.68
CA ILE A 39 3.69 -4.01 -3.27
C ILE A 39 3.71 -2.82 -2.31
N PHE A 40 4.52 -1.80 -2.59
CA PHE A 40 4.59 -0.57 -1.81
C PHE A 40 3.23 0.14 -1.77
N LEU A 41 2.62 0.40 -2.93
CA LEU A 41 1.32 1.08 -3.04
C LEU A 41 0.22 0.33 -2.31
N THR A 42 0.15 -0.99 -2.47
CA THR A 42 -0.86 -1.84 -1.83
C THR A 42 -0.73 -1.82 -0.30
N HIS A 43 0.48 -2.02 0.23
CA HIS A 43 0.70 -2.03 1.69
C HIS A 43 0.55 -0.63 2.30
N TYR A 44 1.02 0.41 1.60
CA TYR A 44 0.85 1.78 2.04
C TYR A 44 -0.63 2.17 2.13
N ALA A 45 -1.43 1.87 1.11
CA ALA A 45 -2.88 2.11 1.14
C ALA A 45 -3.57 1.34 2.27
N LEU A 46 -3.15 0.10 2.55
CA LEU A 46 -3.70 -0.71 3.64
C LEU A 46 -3.36 -0.14 5.02
N PHE A 47 -2.11 0.25 5.25
CA PHE A 47 -1.70 0.87 6.52
C PHE A 47 -2.37 2.21 6.73
N ARG A 48 -2.46 3.04 5.69
CA ARG A 48 -3.15 4.32 5.74
C ARG A 48 -4.63 4.13 6.06
N PHE A 49 -5.29 3.14 5.46
CA PHE A 49 -6.67 2.78 5.79
C PHE A 49 -6.82 2.39 7.26
N ILE A 50 -5.92 1.54 7.79
CA ILE A 50 -5.93 1.10 9.19
C ILE A 50 -5.71 2.29 10.15
N VAL A 51 -4.68 3.10 9.92
CA VAL A 51 -4.35 4.27 10.74
C VAL A 51 -5.53 5.25 10.80
N GLU A 52 -6.23 5.41 9.69
CA GLU A 52 -7.40 6.29 9.58
C GLU A 52 -8.58 5.82 10.44
N PHE A 53 -8.74 4.51 10.74
CA PHE A 53 -9.73 4.03 11.73
C PHE A 53 -9.38 4.40 13.17
N PHE A 54 -8.09 4.55 13.47
CA PHE A 54 -7.61 4.91 14.81
C PHE A 54 -7.43 6.42 14.98
N ARG A 55 -7.55 7.21 13.90
CA ARG A 55 -7.67 8.67 13.98
C ARG A 55 -9.09 9.03 14.41
N GLU A 56 -9.19 9.94 15.38
CA GLU A 56 -10.44 10.64 15.66
C GLU A 56 -10.86 11.37 14.37
N PRO A 57 -12.08 11.17 13.84
CA PRO A 57 -12.54 11.89 12.65
C PRO A 57 -12.59 13.38 12.99
N ASP A 58 -11.98 14.20 12.13
CA ASP A 58 -11.92 15.66 12.31
C ASP A 58 -13.34 16.24 12.47
N GLU A 59 -13.62 16.85 13.63
CA GLU A 59 -14.94 17.44 13.97
C GLU A 59 -15.39 18.50 12.95
N GLN A 60 -14.44 19.05 12.17
CA GLN A 60 -14.66 20.13 11.23
C GLN A 60 -15.08 19.68 9.81
N LEU A 61 -14.80 18.43 9.42
CA LEU A 61 -15.19 17.87 8.12
C LEU A 61 -16.37 16.89 8.22
N GLY A 62 -16.63 16.35 9.42
CA GLY A 62 -17.60 15.27 9.60
C GLY A 62 -17.24 14.02 8.78
N PHE A 63 -18.18 13.08 8.68
CA PHE A 63 -18.08 12.00 7.71
C PHE A 63 -18.38 12.54 6.30
N LEU A 64 -17.49 12.27 5.34
CA LEU A 64 -17.80 12.48 3.92
C LEU A 64 -18.65 11.31 3.39
N PHE A 65 -18.83 11.26 2.06
CA PHE A 65 -19.65 10.30 1.33
C PHE A 65 -19.63 8.90 1.97
N ALA A 66 -20.79 8.46 2.46
CA ALA A 66 -21.04 7.15 3.08
C ALA A 66 -20.37 6.84 4.45
N GLY A 67 -19.93 7.82 5.23
CA GLY A 67 -19.31 7.52 6.53
C GLY A 67 -17.79 7.33 6.46
N ALA A 68 -17.17 7.71 5.34
CA ALA A 68 -15.74 7.55 5.12
C ALA A 68 -15.00 8.89 5.23
N THR A 69 -13.74 8.86 5.69
CA THR A 69 -12.87 10.06 5.69
C THR A 69 -12.20 10.25 4.32
N MET A 70 -11.66 11.44 4.03
CA MET A 70 -10.88 11.69 2.80
C MET A 70 -9.71 10.69 2.64
N GLY A 71 -9.09 10.30 3.76
CA GLY A 71 -8.00 9.32 3.78
C GLY A 71 -8.44 7.96 3.24
N GLN A 72 -9.62 7.48 3.66
CA GLN A 72 -10.16 6.19 3.22
C GLN A 72 -10.52 6.20 1.71
N LEU A 73 -11.08 7.31 1.22
CA LEU A 73 -11.40 7.46 -0.21
C LEU A 73 -10.15 7.40 -1.10
N LEU A 74 -9.03 7.98 -0.65
CA LEU A 74 -7.76 7.95 -1.37
C LEU A 74 -7.08 6.56 -1.31
N CYS A 75 -7.33 5.77 -0.26
CA CYS A 75 -6.77 4.43 -0.15
C CYS A 75 -7.30 3.48 -1.23
N ILE A 76 -8.57 3.61 -1.64
CA ILE A 76 -9.20 2.74 -2.65
C ILE A 76 -8.48 2.79 -4.02
N PRO A 77 -8.34 3.95 -4.69
CA PRO A 77 -7.66 4.02 -5.98
C PRO A 77 -6.17 3.65 -5.87
N MET A 78 -5.52 3.98 -4.75
CA MET A 78 -4.12 3.60 -4.52
C MET A 78 -3.94 2.09 -4.39
N PHE A 79 -4.82 1.41 -3.64
CA PHE A 79 -4.82 -0.03 -3.50
C PHE A 79 -5.08 -0.72 -4.84
N LEU A 80 -6.09 -0.27 -5.59
CA LEU A 80 -6.41 -0.81 -6.91
C LEU A 80 -5.26 -0.64 -7.91
N PHE A 81 -4.59 0.51 -7.90
CA PHE A 81 -3.44 0.75 -8.76
C PHE A 81 -2.23 -0.09 -8.35
N GLY A 82 -2.00 -0.28 -7.04
CA GLY A 82 -0.97 -1.18 -6.51
C GLY A 82 -1.17 -2.62 -6.97
N GLU A 83 -2.38 -3.16 -6.81
CA GLU A 83 -2.76 -4.50 -7.29
C GLU A 83 -2.58 -4.64 -8.80
N TYR A 84 -3.04 -3.66 -9.58
CA TYR A 84 -2.85 -3.67 -11.03
C TYR A 84 -1.36 -3.78 -11.42
N LEU A 85 -0.46 -3.06 -10.75
CA LEU A 85 0.98 -3.13 -10.99
C LEU A 85 1.56 -4.51 -10.63
N VAL A 86 1.14 -5.10 -9.51
CA VAL A 86 1.56 -6.44 -9.09
C VAL A 86 1.11 -7.48 -10.13
N LEU A 87 -0.18 -7.49 -10.49
CA LEU A 87 -0.74 -8.42 -11.47
C LEU A 87 -0.04 -8.28 -12.83
N ARG A 88 0.16 -7.05 -13.32
CA ARG A 88 0.89 -6.81 -14.57
C ARG A 88 2.32 -7.36 -14.51
N ALA A 89 3.04 -7.15 -13.40
CA ALA A 89 4.41 -7.62 -13.23
C ALA A 89 4.50 -9.16 -13.22
N LEU A 90 3.52 -9.83 -12.62
CA LEU A 90 3.41 -11.29 -12.63
C LEU A 90 3.10 -11.84 -14.03
N ILE A 91 2.15 -11.24 -14.75
CA ILE A 91 1.75 -11.69 -16.10
C ILE A 91 2.89 -11.50 -17.10
N LYS A 92 3.58 -10.35 -17.09
CA LYS A 92 4.70 -10.07 -18.02
C LYS A 92 5.88 -11.03 -17.83
N THR A 93 6.08 -11.54 -16.61
CA THR A 93 7.12 -12.52 -16.30
C THR A 93 6.85 -13.87 -16.99
N LYS A 94 5.58 -14.29 -17.07
CA LYS A 94 5.21 -15.57 -17.71
C LYS A 94 5.54 -15.57 -19.20
N LYS A 95 5.34 -14.43 -19.89
CA LYS A 95 5.65 -14.29 -21.32
C LYS A 95 7.15 -14.45 -21.62
N ARG A 96 8.02 -13.94 -20.73
CA ARG A 96 9.48 -13.97 -20.89
C ARG A 96 10.10 -15.37 -20.75
N TRP A 97 9.34 -16.36 -20.29
CA TRP A 97 9.77 -17.76 -20.15
C TRP A 97 9.14 -18.69 -21.22
N GLY A 98 8.12 -18.23 -21.95
CA GLY A 98 7.45 -19.00 -23.01
C GLY A 98 8.00 -18.76 -24.43
N GLU A 99 9.01 -17.89 -24.58
CA GLU A 99 9.68 -17.57 -25.84
C GLU A 99 11.11 -18.15 -25.92
N LYS A 100 11.43 -19.18 -25.13
CA LYS A 100 12.67 -19.95 -25.27
C LYS A 100 12.39 -21.39 -25.64
#